data_AF-A0A2V9C8D8-F1
#
_entry.id   AF-A0A2V9C8D8-F1
#
_cell.length_a   1.000
_cell.length_b   1.000
_cell.length_c   1.000
_cell.angle_alpha   90.00
_cell.angle_beta   90.00
_cell.angle_gamma   90.00
#
_symmetry.space_group_name_H-M   'P 1'
#
loop_
_entity.id
_entity.type
_entity.pdbx_description
1 polymer ?
#
loop_
_entity_poly.entity_id
_entity_poly.type
_entity_poly.pdbx_seq_one_letter_code
_entity_poly.pdbx_strand_id
1 'polypeptide(L)'
;MRQTVRFIALRIPISTLPNFMLASVNEECLVGTESALFDSGANLLPQLGGWVLNQSPEPIHEFAYFELGRALLQLGDVARAIKNLETAKKLAPDHDATYYHLSQAYRRAGRVQEAEETLATYRKLIEGSRLKKRESLETEKP
;
A
#
# COMPACT_ATOMS: atom_id res chain seq x y z
N MET A 1 34.89 6.93 54.41
CA MET A 1 34.75 5.56 53.86
C MET A 1 34.10 5.66 52.49
N ARG A 2 34.88 5.62 51.40
CA ARG A 2 34.40 5.70 50.01
C ARG A 2 34.44 4.29 49.41
N GLN A 3 33.31 3.79 48.92
CA GLN A 3 33.26 2.50 48.22
C GLN A 3 33.69 2.68 46.77
N THR A 4 34.72 1.93 46.37
CA THR A 4 35.24 1.85 45.01
C THR A 4 34.41 0.82 44.24
N VAL A 5 33.55 1.25 43.32
CA VAL A 5 32.80 0.33 42.45
C VAL A 5 33.75 -0.22 41.39
N ARG A 6 34.05 -1.51 41.48
CA ARG A 6 34.93 -2.24 40.57
C ARG A 6 34.08 -2.76 39.42
N PHE A 7 34.16 -2.13 38.24
CA PHE A 7 33.53 -2.63 37.03
C PHE A 7 34.24 -3.91 36.57
N ILE A 8 33.56 -5.05 36.66
CA ILE A 8 34.02 -6.32 36.09
C ILE A 8 33.46 -6.38 34.67
N ALA A 9 34.33 -6.22 33.67
CA ALA A 9 33.98 -6.41 32.26
C ALA A 9 33.82 -7.91 31.96
N LEU A 10 32.59 -8.42 32.03
CA LEU A 10 32.27 -9.76 31.53
C LEU A 10 32.13 -9.72 30.00
N ARG A 11 33.08 -10.38 29.32
CA ARG A 11 33.10 -10.55 27.86
C ARG A 11 32.15 -11.70 27.48
N ILE A 12 30.88 -11.38 27.27
CA ILE A 12 29.86 -12.36 26.84
C ILE A 12 30.04 -12.64 25.33
N PRO A 13 30.14 -13.92 24.89
CA PRO A 13 30.20 -14.27 23.48
C PRO A 13 28.85 -14.01 22.77
N ILE A 14 28.90 -13.52 21.53
CA ILE A 14 27.79 -12.93 20.75
C ILE A 14 26.74 -13.98 20.33
N SER A 15 27.01 -15.27 20.49
CA SER A 15 26.15 -16.39 20.06
C SER A 15 24.87 -16.57 20.89
N THR A 16 24.70 -15.84 21.99
CA THR A 16 23.59 -16.02 22.93
C THR A 16 22.67 -14.80 23.04
N LEU A 17 22.81 -13.82 22.14
CA LEU A 17 21.95 -12.63 22.10
C LEU A 17 20.82 -12.82 21.10
N PRO A 18 19.55 -12.55 21.46
CA PRO A 18 18.48 -12.44 20.47
C PRO A 18 18.78 -11.29 19.51
N ASN A 19 18.35 -11.45 18.26
CA ASN A 19 18.74 -10.69 17.05
C ASN A 19 18.47 -9.16 17.06
N PHE A 20 18.15 -8.56 18.21
CA PHE A 20 17.76 -7.16 18.36
C PHE A 20 18.91 -6.21 18.78
N MET A 21 20.12 -6.73 19.00
CA MET A 21 21.28 -5.98 19.51
C MET A 21 22.45 -5.88 18.51
N LEU A 22 22.16 -5.82 17.21
CA LEU A 22 23.16 -5.55 16.16
C LEU A 22 22.71 -4.42 15.22
N ALA A 23 22.18 -3.35 15.79
CA ALA A 23 22.02 -2.08 15.08
C ALA A 23 22.61 -0.93 15.90
N SER A 24 23.87 -1.09 16.33
CA SER A 24 24.75 0.07 16.52
C SER A 24 25.36 0.38 15.17
N VAL A 25 24.59 1.09 14.35
CA VAL A 25 25.12 1.92 13.28
C VAL A 25 24.61 3.32 13.59
N ASN A 26 25.53 4.13 14.08
CA ASN A 26 25.60 5.59 13.98
C ASN A 26 24.42 6.46 14.48
N GLU A 27 24.83 7.41 15.35
CA GLU A 27 24.25 8.72 15.61
C GLU A 27 23.04 8.80 16.58
N GLU A 28 23.40 9.09 17.84
CA GLU A 28 22.72 9.98 18.80
C GLU A 28 21.18 10.08 18.77
N CYS A 29 20.51 9.31 19.63
CA CYS A 29 19.11 9.57 19.99
C CYS A 29 19.08 10.26 21.37
N LEU A 30 19.11 11.59 21.38
CA LEU A 30 18.83 12.40 22.56
C LEU A 30 17.36 12.26 22.95
N VAL A 31 17.09 11.60 24.08
CA VAL A 31 15.77 11.54 24.69
C VAL A 31 15.56 12.81 25.52
N GLY A 32 14.76 13.74 25.01
CA GLY A 32 14.27 14.91 25.73
C GLY A 32 12.97 14.59 26.47
N THR A 33 12.93 14.91 27.76
CA THR A 33 11.84 14.67 28.72
C THR A 33 10.59 15.50 28.43
N GLU A 34 9.41 14.91 28.64
CA GLU A 34 8.10 15.58 28.73
C GLU A 34 8.14 16.90 29.51
N SER A 35 7.63 18.00 28.91
CA SER A 35 6.81 19.05 29.56
C SER A 35 6.82 20.35 28.72
N ALA A 36 5.76 20.56 27.94
CA ALA A 36 5.24 21.88 27.51
C ALA A 36 3.96 21.63 26.69
N LEU A 37 2.82 21.39 27.34
CA LEU A 37 1.78 22.41 27.50
C LEU A 37 1.50 23.17 26.18
N PHE A 38 0.65 22.51 25.39
CA PHE A 38 -0.10 23.02 24.26
C PHE A 38 -1.08 24.08 24.76
N ASP A 39 -0.75 25.35 24.58
CA ASP A 39 -1.61 26.47 24.96
C ASP A 39 -2.14 27.19 23.71
N SER A 40 -3.48 27.20 23.61
CA SER A 40 -4.30 28.20 22.90
C SER A 40 -4.30 28.24 21.36
N GLY A 41 -5.28 27.53 20.78
CA GLY A 41 -6.43 28.25 20.20
C GLY A 41 -6.46 28.57 18.70
N ALA A 42 -5.86 27.76 17.83
CA ALA A 42 -6.17 27.81 16.39
C ALA A 42 -7.46 27.02 16.09
N ASN A 43 -8.59 27.51 16.61
CA ASN A 43 -9.93 27.04 16.27
C ASN A 43 -10.39 27.77 15.00
N LEU A 44 -9.81 27.40 13.85
CA LEU A 44 -10.29 27.81 12.53
C LEU A 44 -10.34 26.58 11.61
N LEU A 45 -11.54 25.99 11.62
CA LEU A 45 -12.14 25.17 10.57
C LEU A 45 -11.71 23.68 10.51
N PRO A 46 -12.50 22.80 11.15
CA PRO A 46 -12.53 21.36 10.87
C PRO A 46 -13.23 21.02 9.53
N GLN A 47 -13.21 21.91 8.53
CA GLN A 47 -13.97 21.72 7.27
C GLN A 47 -13.21 20.95 6.19
N LEU A 48 -11.90 20.75 6.33
CA LEU A 48 -11.07 20.03 5.34
C LEU A 48 -10.39 18.77 5.89
N GLY A 49 -10.50 18.48 7.18
CA GLY A 49 -9.77 17.38 7.84
C GLY A 49 -10.62 16.21 8.34
N GLY A 50 -11.94 16.28 8.24
CA GLY A 50 -12.86 15.21 8.71
C GLY A 50 -13.37 14.27 7.62
N TRP A 51 -13.33 14.68 6.35
CA TRP A 51 -13.86 13.89 5.23
C TRP A 51 -12.91 12.77 4.78
N VAL A 52 -11.63 12.86 5.11
CA VAL A 52 -10.61 11.86 4.74
C VAL A 52 -10.72 10.58 5.58
N LEU A 53 -11.34 10.63 6.77
CA LEU A 53 -11.44 9.47 7.67
C LEU A 53 -12.77 8.71 7.56
N ASN A 54 -13.77 9.21 6.81
CA ASN A 54 -15.09 8.59 6.70
C ASN A 54 -15.42 8.03 5.29
N GLN A 55 -14.45 8.09 4.37
CA GLN A 55 -14.47 7.38 3.09
C GLN A 55 -13.22 6.52 2.97
N SER A 56 -13.16 5.47 3.77
CA SER A 56 -12.25 4.36 3.50
C SER A 56 -13.03 3.10 3.77
N PRO A 57 -13.72 2.52 2.77
CA PRO A 57 -13.84 1.08 2.80
C PRO A 57 -12.41 0.57 2.79
N GLU A 58 -11.93 0.03 3.91
CA GLU A 58 -10.85 -0.95 3.84
C GLU A 58 -11.27 -1.99 2.80
N PRO A 59 -10.58 -2.01 1.65
CA PRO A 59 -9.56 -3.02 1.50
C PRO A 59 -8.32 -2.42 0.83
N ILE A 60 -7.30 -2.09 1.62
CA ILE A 60 -6.00 -1.63 1.09
C ILE A 60 -5.19 -2.77 0.45
N HIS A 61 -5.76 -3.97 0.29
CA HIS A 61 -5.02 -5.14 -0.18
C HIS A 61 -5.07 -5.28 -1.71
N GLU A 62 -6.23 -5.20 -2.37
CA GLU A 62 -6.32 -5.32 -3.84
C GLU A 62 -5.66 -4.14 -4.55
N PHE A 63 -5.87 -2.92 -4.02
CA PHE A 63 -5.29 -1.72 -4.61
C PHE A 63 -3.77 -1.74 -4.48
N ALA A 64 -3.23 -2.22 -3.36
CA ALA A 64 -1.80 -2.42 -3.18
C ALA A 64 -1.21 -3.44 -4.17
N TYR A 65 -1.87 -4.59 -4.40
CA TYR A 65 -1.41 -5.56 -5.41
C TYR A 65 -1.50 -4.99 -6.83
N PHE A 66 -2.53 -4.20 -7.13
CA PHE A 66 -2.67 -3.51 -8.40
C PHE A 66 -1.53 -2.51 -8.64
N GLU A 67 -1.28 -1.63 -7.66
CA GLU A 67 -0.22 -0.63 -7.70
C GLU A 67 1.16 -1.28 -7.82
N LEU A 68 1.41 -2.34 -7.04
CA LEU A 68 2.63 -3.12 -7.13
C LEU A 68 2.79 -3.76 -8.51
N GLY A 69 1.73 -4.35 -9.04
CA GLY A 69 1.71 -4.92 -10.40
C GLY A 69 2.03 -3.88 -11.47
N ARG A 70 1.46 -2.67 -11.35
CA ARG A 70 1.72 -1.55 -12.25
C ARG A 70 3.18 -1.07 -12.16
N ALA A 71 3.71 -0.91 -10.95
CA ALA A 71 5.10 -0.53 -10.73
C ALA A 71 6.06 -1.59 -11.32
N LEU A 72 5.78 -2.88 -11.13
CA LEU A 72 6.59 -3.97 -11.69
C LEU A 72 6.58 -3.98 -13.22
N LEU A 73 5.47 -3.62 -13.87
CA LEU A 73 5.43 -3.44 -15.33
C LEU A 73 6.31 -2.29 -15.80
N GLN A 74 6.42 -1.21 -15.02
CA GLN A 74 7.32 -0.09 -15.31
C GLN A 74 8.79 -0.48 -15.12
N LEU A 75 9.08 -1.30 -14.10
CA LEU A 75 10.40 -1.88 -13.87
C LEU A 75 10.79 -2.96 -14.90
N GLY A 76 9.84 -3.45 -15.70
CA GLY A 76 10.06 -4.49 -16.70
C GLY A 76 10.00 -5.93 -16.16
N ASP A 77 9.72 -6.11 -14.86
CA ASP A 77 9.48 -7.44 -14.28
C ASP A 77 8.04 -7.90 -14.57
N VAL A 78 7.84 -8.33 -15.81
CA VAL A 78 6.53 -8.75 -16.31
C VAL A 78 6.01 -9.98 -15.57
N ALA A 79 6.89 -10.91 -15.17
CA ALA A 79 6.49 -12.14 -14.50
C ALA A 79 5.89 -11.87 -13.12
N ARG A 80 6.55 -11.03 -12.30
CA ARG A 80 6.01 -10.64 -11.00
C ARG A 80 4.81 -9.71 -11.12
N ALA A 81 4.79 -8.85 -12.14
CA ALA A 81 3.63 -8.02 -12.42
C ALA A 81 2.37 -8.84 -12.66
N ILE A 82 2.45 -9.89 -13.49
CA ILE A 82 1.34 -10.81 -13.76
C ILE A 82 0.84 -11.42 -12.45
N LYS A 83 1.74 -11.95 -11.61
CA LYS A 83 1.36 -12.59 -10.35
C LYS A 83 0.59 -11.63 -9.42
N ASN A 84 1.06 -10.39 -9.27
CA ASN A 84 0.40 -9.41 -8.41
C ASN A 84 -0.93 -8.94 -9.00
N LEU A 85 -1.01 -8.70 -10.30
CA LEU A 85 -2.25 -8.33 -10.98
C LEU A 85 -3.28 -9.47 -10.95
N GLU A 86 -2.85 -10.73 -11.04
CA GLU A 86 -3.73 -11.89 -10.89
C GLU A 86 -4.32 -12.00 -9.48
N THR A 87 -3.53 -11.67 -8.45
CA THR A 87 -4.03 -11.55 -7.07
C THR A 87 -5.03 -10.41 -6.95
N ALA A 88 -4.73 -9.24 -7.53
CA ALA A 88 -5.66 -8.10 -7.56
C ALA A 88 -6.98 -8.48 -8.25
N LYS A 89 -6.93 -9.22 -9.37
CA LYS A 89 -8.12 -9.73 -10.08
C LYS A 89 -8.97 -10.65 -9.20
N LYS A 90 -8.34 -11.50 -8.38
CA LYS A 90 -9.05 -12.40 -7.46
C LYS A 90 -9.74 -11.65 -6.32
N LEU A 91 -9.11 -10.57 -5.84
CA LEU A 91 -9.63 -9.78 -4.73
C LEU A 91 -10.75 -8.83 -5.19
N ALA A 92 -10.61 -8.19 -6.35
CA ALA A 92 -11.61 -7.32 -6.94
C ALA A 92 -11.89 -7.67 -8.41
N PRO A 93 -12.83 -8.60 -8.65
CA PRO A 93 -13.19 -8.99 -10.02
C PRO A 93 -13.92 -7.88 -10.79
N ASP A 94 -14.44 -6.86 -10.11
CA ASP A 94 -15.13 -5.71 -10.72
C ASP A 94 -14.19 -4.54 -11.06
N HIS A 95 -12.90 -4.63 -10.71
CA HIS A 95 -11.94 -3.55 -10.96
C HIS A 95 -11.44 -3.58 -12.42
N ASP A 96 -12.02 -2.74 -13.27
CA ASP A 96 -11.73 -2.67 -14.71
C ASP A 96 -10.25 -2.36 -15.01
N ALA A 97 -9.62 -1.44 -14.29
CA ALA A 97 -8.21 -1.08 -14.52
C ALA A 97 -7.26 -2.28 -14.32
N THR A 98 -7.59 -3.22 -13.42
CA THR A 98 -6.77 -4.42 -13.20
C THR A 98 -6.71 -5.29 -14.46
N TYR A 99 -7.85 -5.52 -15.14
CA TYR A 99 -7.89 -6.28 -16.39
C TYR A 99 -7.13 -5.59 -17.52
N TYR A 100 -7.19 -4.27 -17.60
CA TYR A 100 -6.43 -3.51 -18.59
C TYR A 100 -4.92 -3.70 -18.42
N HIS A 101 -4.40 -3.51 -17.20
CA HIS A 101 -2.96 -3.68 -16.93
C HIS A 101 -2.51 -5.14 -17.05
N LEU A 102 -3.35 -6.10 -16.66
CA LEU A 102 -3.07 -7.53 -16.78
C LEU A 102 -3.02 -7.97 -18.25
N SER A 103 -3.88 -7.44 -19.12
CA SER A 103 -3.81 -7.68 -20.57
C SER A 103 -2.50 -7.16 -21.17
N GLN A 104 -2.03 -5.98 -20.75
CA GLN A 104 -0.74 -5.44 -21.19
C GLN A 104 0.43 -6.28 -20.68
N ALA A 105 0.35 -6.75 -19.44
CA ALA A 105 1.34 -7.65 -18.86
C ALA A 105 1.47 -8.94 -19.67
N TYR A 106 0.34 -9.59 -20.00
CA TYR A 106 0.33 -10.79 -20.83
C TYR A 106 0.86 -10.55 -22.25
N ARG A 107 0.55 -9.42 -22.88
CA ARG A 107 1.14 -9.06 -24.19
C ARG A 107 2.67 -8.96 -24.12
N ARG A 108 3.20 -8.32 -23.07
CA ARG A 108 4.65 -8.22 -22.85
C ARG A 108 5.30 -9.57 -22.53
N ALA A 109 4.56 -10.49 -21.93
CA ALA A 109 5.01 -11.86 -21.67
C ALA A 109 4.86 -12.80 -22.89
N GLY A 110 4.31 -12.33 -24.02
CA GLY A 110 4.04 -13.16 -25.20
C GLY A 110 2.81 -14.07 -25.08
N ARG A 111 2.03 -13.95 -24.01
CA ARG A 111 0.80 -14.72 -23.75
C ARG A 111 -0.39 -14.06 -24.44
N VAL A 112 -0.40 -14.09 -25.78
CA VAL A 112 -1.34 -13.32 -26.60
C VAL A 112 -2.79 -13.78 -26.42
N GLN A 113 -3.06 -15.09 -26.33
CA GLN A 113 -4.43 -15.58 -26.13
C GLN A 113 -5.04 -15.04 -24.83
N GLU A 114 -4.30 -15.15 -23.73
CA GLU A 114 -4.79 -14.72 -22.41
C GLU A 114 -4.93 -13.19 -22.32
N ALA A 115 -4.10 -12.45 -23.05
CA ALA A 115 -4.26 -11.01 -23.18
C ALA A 115 -5.58 -10.63 -23.85
N GLU A 116 -5.96 -11.31 -24.93
CA GLU A 116 -7.20 -11.07 -25.66
C GLU A 116 -8.43 -11.42 -24.81
N GLU A 117 -8.40 -12.55 -24.11
CA GLU A 117 -9.46 -12.96 -23.19
C GLU A 117 -9.66 -11.94 -22.04
N THR A 118 -8.54 -11.49 -21.45
CA THR A 118 -8.56 -10.49 -20.39
C THR A 118 -9.10 -9.16 -20.91
N LEU A 119 -8.71 -8.76 -22.13
CA LEU A 119 -9.17 -7.53 -22.76
C LEU A 119 -10.67 -7.59 -23.12
N ALA A 120 -11.17 -8.75 -23.52
CA ALA A 120 -12.60 -8.96 -23.75
C ALA A 120 -13.41 -8.78 -22.46
N THR A 121 -12.90 -9.30 -21.34
CA THR A 121 -13.51 -9.11 -20.01
C THR A 121 -13.48 -7.64 -19.59
N TYR A 122 -12.36 -6.94 -19.79
CA TYR A 122 -12.27 -5.49 -19.56
C TYR A 122 -13.36 -4.72 -20.32
N ARG A 123 -13.55 -5.02 -21.60
CA ARG A 123 -14.58 -4.38 -22.45
C ARG A 123 -16.00 -4.59 -21.90
N LYS A 124 -16.29 -5.76 -21.35
CA LYS A 124 -17.60 -6.03 -20.73
C LYS A 124 -17.80 -5.23 -19.45
N LEU A 125 -16.76 -5.12 -18.61
CA LEU A 125 -16.82 -4.37 -17.36
C LEU A 125 -17.02 -2.88 -17.59
N ILE A 126 -16.30 -2.28 -18.54
CA ILE A 126 -16.47 -0.85 -18.86
C ILE A 126 -17.86 -0.55 -19.43
N GLU A 127 -18.44 -1.47 -20.20
CA GLU A 127 -19.79 -1.28 -20.75
C GLU A 127 -20.82 -1.34 -19.62
N GLY A 128 -20.70 -2.31 -18.71
CA GLY A 128 -21.54 -2.39 -17.52
C GLY A 128 -21.42 -1.17 -16.61
N SER A 129 -20.21 -0.65 -16.38
CA SER A 129 -20.00 0.53 -15.54
C SER A 129 -20.53 1.82 -16.18
N ARG A 130 -20.42 1.94 -17.50
CA ARG A 130 -21.03 3.05 -18.27
C ARG A 130 -22.54 3.05 -18.20
N LEU A 131 -23.17 1.89 -18.35
CA LEU A 131 -24.63 1.75 -18.27
C LEU A 131 -25.14 2.13 -16.87
N LYS A 132 -24.52 1.60 -15.81
CA LYS A 132 -24.84 1.98 -14.42
C LYS A 132 -24.72 3.49 -14.19
N LYS A 133 -23.65 4.11 -14.71
CA LYS A 133 -23.43 5.55 -14.59
C LYS A 133 -24.49 6.36 -15.36
N ARG A 134 -24.94 5.87 -16.51
CA ARG A 134 -26.00 6.53 -17.30
C ARG A 134 -27.34 6.46 -16.58
N GLU A 135 -27.70 5.29 -16.05
CA GLU A 135 -28.93 5.08 -15.29
C GLU A 135 -28.99 5.99 -14.04
N SER A 136 -27.87 6.13 -13.30
CA SER A 136 -27.82 7.03 -12.14
C SER A 136 -28.04 8.51 -12.50
N LEU A 137 -27.61 8.93 -13.68
CA LEU A 137 -27.79 10.31 -14.16
C LEU A 137 -29.22 10.60 -14.63
N GLU A 138 -29.95 9.57 -15.06
CA GLU A 138 -31.35 9.68 -15.48
C GLU A 138 -32.29 9.77 -14.26
N THR A 139 -31.93 9.14 -13.14
CA THR A 139 -32.69 9.21 -11.86
C THR A 139 -32.51 10.50 -11.06
N GLU A 140 -31.45 11.26 -11.32
CA GLU A 140 -31.15 12.52 -10.62
C GLU A 140 -31.75 13.76 -11.31
N LYS A 141 -32.48 13.57 -12.43
CA LYS A 141 -33.08 14.68 -13.16
C LYS A 141 -34.50 14.97 -12.59
N PRO A 142 -34.71 16.13 -11.95
CA PRO A 142 -36.00 16.50 -11.37
C PRO A 142 -37.07 16.84 -12.42
#